data_AF-A0A528X9F0-F1
#
_entry.id   AF-A0A528X9F0-F1
#
_cell.length_a   1.000
_cell.length_b   1.000
_cell.length_c   1.000
_cell.angle_alpha   90.00
_cell.angle_beta   90.00
_cell.angle_gamma   90.00
#
_symmetry.space_group_name_H-M   'P 1'
#
loop_
_entity.id
_entity.type
_entity.pdbx_description
1 polymer ?
#
loop_
_entity_poly.entity_id
_entity_poly.type
_entity_poly.pdbx_seq_one_letter_code
_entity_poly.pdbx_strand_id
1 'polypeptide(L)'
;MTASQPAASTDTARPKLAFRPLPVPQVDVRGFWGDRVDAVASKTAGILYDRCVEARMLEQIDPDRPSPRVVIPFHSPSPDEADTQGAEFTGSTVTTQMFW
;
A
#
# COMPACT_ATOMS: atom_id res chain seq x y z
N MET A 1 40.13 15.27 21.18
CA MET A 1 39.30 16.20 20.39
C MET A 1 38.74 15.41 19.21
N THR A 2 37.54 14.86 19.34
CA THR A 2 36.89 14.10 18.26
C THR A 2 36.04 15.06 17.45
N ALA A 3 36.38 15.25 16.18
CA ALA A 3 35.59 16.08 15.27
C ALA A 3 34.33 15.31 14.86
N SER A 4 33.16 15.88 15.16
CA SER A 4 31.89 15.48 14.57
C SER A 4 31.93 15.74 13.07
N GLN A 5 31.83 14.69 12.26
CA GLN A 5 31.45 14.84 10.85
C GLN A 5 30.01 15.36 10.77
N PRO A 6 29.71 16.36 9.92
CA PRO A 6 28.33 16.73 9.65
C PRO A 6 27.69 15.62 8.79
N ALA A 7 26.50 15.17 9.20
CA ALA A 7 25.70 14.25 8.40
C ALA A 7 25.44 14.89 7.04
N ALA A 8 25.85 14.22 5.97
CA ALA A 8 25.50 14.62 4.62
C ALA A 8 23.97 14.62 4.51
N SER A 9 23.39 15.80 4.26
CA SER A 9 21.99 15.93 3.87
C SER A 9 21.83 15.18 2.55
N THR A 10 21.20 14.02 2.60
CA THR A 10 20.70 13.30 1.42
C THR A 10 19.63 14.17 0.78
N ASP A 11 20.06 15.12 -0.05
CA ASP A 11 19.21 15.77 -1.03
C ASP A 11 18.90 14.73 -2.09
N THR A 12 17.94 13.84 -1.80
CA THR A 12 17.19 13.13 -2.84
C THR A 12 16.36 14.18 -3.57
N ALA A 13 17.05 15.00 -4.36
CA ALA A 13 16.50 16.11 -5.09
C ALA A 13 15.51 15.56 -6.10
N ARG A 14 14.21 15.72 -5.78
CA ARG A 14 13.11 15.43 -6.69
C ARG A 14 13.46 16.07 -8.05
N PRO A 15 13.40 15.34 -9.17
CA PRO A 15 13.86 15.86 -10.46
C PRO A 15 13.21 17.22 -10.74
N LYS A 16 14.03 18.21 -11.11
CA LYS A 16 13.59 19.59 -11.33
C LYS A 16 12.77 19.64 -12.62
N LEU A 17 11.48 19.37 -12.49
CA LEU A 17 10.51 19.45 -13.58
C LEU A 17 10.47 20.89 -14.13
N ALA A 18 10.43 21.03 -15.45
CA ALA A 18 10.28 22.33 -16.13
C ALA A 18 8.98 23.05 -15.71
N PHE A 19 7.95 22.29 -15.36
CA PHE A 19 6.69 22.79 -14.83
C PHE A 19 6.37 22.10 -13.50
N ARG A 20 6.01 22.90 -12.49
CA ARG A 20 5.48 22.35 -11.23
C ARG A 20 3.96 22.24 -11.36
N PRO A 21 3.36 21.05 -11.13
CA PRO A 21 1.92 20.93 -11.14
C PRO A 21 1.32 21.79 -10.02
N LEU A 22 0.15 22.36 -10.29
CA LEU A 22 -0.61 23.09 -9.28
C LEU A 22 -1.02 22.11 -8.17
N PRO A 23 -0.86 22.45 -6.87
CA PRO A 23 -1.27 21.57 -5.78
C PRO A 23 -2.79 21.36 -5.81
N VAL A 24 -3.23 20.16 -5.43
CA VAL A 24 -4.64 19.73 -5.49
C VAL A 24 -5.62 20.75 -4.86
N PRO A 25 -5.36 21.37 -3.69
CA PRO A 25 -6.29 22.34 -3.10
C PRO A 25 -6.50 23.62 -3.92
N GLN A 26 -5.66 23.89 -4.92
CA GLN A 26 -5.78 25.04 -5.82
C GLN A 26 -6.55 24.72 -7.11
N VAL A 27 -6.99 23.47 -7.31
CA VAL A 27 -7.72 23.02 -8.50
C VAL A 27 -9.19 22.83 -8.15
N ASP A 28 -10.09 23.52 -8.86
CA ASP A 28 -11.53 23.30 -8.80
C ASP A 28 -11.94 22.32 -9.91
N VAL A 29 -12.61 21.22 -9.54
CA VAL A 29 -13.02 20.15 -10.45
C VAL A 29 -14.55 20.12 -10.51
N ARG A 30 -15.12 20.33 -11.70
CA ARG A 30 -16.58 20.41 -11.91
C ARG A 30 -17.07 19.47 -13.01
N GLY A 31 -18.39 19.33 -13.11
CA GLY A 31 -19.06 18.52 -14.12
C GLY A 31 -18.69 17.03 -13.97
N PHE A 32 -18.36 16.38 -15.08
CA PHE A 32 -18.13 14.93 -15.14
C PHE A 32 -17.13 14.37 -14.11
N TRP A 33 -16.10 15.14 -13.75
CA TRP A 33 -15.11 14.72 -12.75
C TRP A 33 -15.48 15.14 -11.34
N GLY A 34 -16.23 16.23 -11.18
CA GLY A 34 -16.73 16.69 -9.87
C GLY A 34 -17.59 15.62 -9.21
N ASP A 35 -18.61 15.13 -9.94
CA ASP A 35 -19.52 14.09 -9.42
C ASP A 35 -18.78 12.82 -8.98
N ARG A 36 -17.66 12.47 -9.64
CA ARG A 36 -16.85 11.31 -9.26
C ARG A 36 -16.01 11.56 -8.03
N VAL A 37 -15.40 12.73 -7.93
CA VAL A 37 -14.64 13.12 -6.73
C VAL A 37 -15.58 13.11 -5.52
N ASP A 38 -16.79 13.66 -5.67
CA ASP A 38 -17.80 13.67 -4.61
C ASP A 38 -18.24 12.24 -4.24
N ALA A 39 -18.47 11.36 -5.21
CA ALA A 39 -18.80 9.96 -4.94
C ALA A 39 -17.67 9.21 -4.21
N VAL A 40 -16.41 9.45 -4.60
CA VAL A 40 -15.25 8.84 -3.93
C VAL A 40 -15.12 9.34 -2.50
N ALA A 41 -15.22 10.65 -2.29
CA ALA A 41 -15.09 11.27 -0.98
C ALA A 41 -16.22 10.88 -0.02
N SER A 42 -17.47 10.85 -0.51
CA SER A 42 -18.66 10.60 0.32
C SER A 42 -18.95 9.12 0.59
N LYS A 43 -18.51 8.20 -0.29
CA LYS A 43 -18.80 6.77 -0.16
C LYS A 43 -17.55 5.91 -0.17
N THR A 44 -16.76 5.97 -1.25
CA THR A 44 -15.67 5.00 -1.46
C THR A 44 -14.64 5.05 -0.35
N ALA A 45 -14.27 6.24 0.12
CA ALA A 45 -13.32 6.39 1.23
C ALA A 45 -13.80 5.69 2.51
N GLY A 46 -15.08 5.85 2.87
CA GLY A 46 -15.68 5.16 4.02
C GLY A 46 -15.69 3.65 3.85
N ILE A 47 -16.12 3.15 2.68
CA ILE A 47 -16.12 1.71 2.37
C ILE A 47 -14.72 1.13 2.52
N LEU A 48 -13.69 1.79 1.97
CA LEU A 48 -12.31 1.32 2.08
C LEU A 48 -11.83 1.29 3.53
N TYR A 49 -12.18 2.32 4.31
CA TYR A 49 -11.84 2.36 5.72
C TYR A 49 -12.48 1.20 6.50
N ASP A 50 -13.78 0.97 6.30
CA ASP A 50 -14.51 -0.13 6.95
C ASP A 50 -13.89 -1.49 6.60
N ARG A 51 -13.51 -1.70 5.33
CA ARG A 51 -12.80 -2.92 4.91
C ARG A 51 -11.44 -3.08 5.59
N CYS A 52 -10.69 -2.00 5.80
CA CYS A 52 -9.43 -2.04 6.53
C CYS A 52 -9.64 -2.38 8.02
N VAL A 53 -10.73 -1.92 8.63
CA VAL A 53 -11.12 -2.27 10.01
C VAL A 53 -11.50 -3.75 10.09
N GLU A 54 -12.37 -4.24 9.21
CA GLU A 54 -12.80 -5.64 9.15
C GLU A 54 -11.62 -6.60 8.96
N ALA A 55 -10.68 -6.23 8.09
CA ALA A 55 -9.46 -7.00 7.84
C ALA A 55 -8.40 -6.86 8.95
N ARG A 56 -8.69 -6.10 10.03
CA ARG A 56 -7.78 -5.81 11.15
C ARG A 56 -6.44 -5.21 10.71
N MET A 57 -6.40 -4.52 9.56
CA MET A 57 -5.18 -3.92 9.03
C MET A 57 -4.64 -2.83 9.95
N LEU A 58 -5.54 -2.10 10.63
CA LEU A 58 -5.15 -1.05 11.57
C LEU A 58 -4.36 -1.58 12.77
N GLU A 59 -4.65 -2.80 13.23
CA GLU A 59 -3.93 -3.42 14.35
C GLU A 59 -2.50 -3.82 13.99
N GLN A 60 -2.19 -3.97 12.69
CA GLN A 60 -0.83 -4.24 12.21
C GLN A 60 0.04 -2.98 12.24
N ILE A 61 -0.57 -1.80 12.25
CA ILE A 61 0.12 -0.49 12.26
C ILE A 61 0.29 0.02 13.70
N ASP A 62 -0.49 -0.52 14.65
CA ASP A 62 -0.44 -0.16 16.08
C ASP A 62 0.93 -0.52 16.69
N PRO A 63 1.78 0.47 17.03
CA PRO A 63 3.13 0.22 17.52
C PRO A 63 3.16 -0.32 18.95
N ASP A 64 2.08 -0.12 19.71
CA ASP A 64 1.97 -0.58 21.11
C ASP A 64 1.50 -2.03 21.21
N ARG A 65 1.06 -2.63 20.10
CA ARG A 65 0.79 -4.06 20.00
C ARG A 65 2.01 -4.80 19.48
N PRO A 66 2.33 -5.99 20.04
CA PRO A 66 3.34 -6.84 19.44
C PRO A 66 2.90 -7.15 18.00
N SER A 67 3.82 -6.98 17.04
CA SER A 67 3.46 -7.11 15.63
C SER A 67 2.83 -8.49 15.41
N PRO A 68 1.66 -8.56 14.75
CA PRO A 68 1.10 -9.84 14.36
C PRO A 68 2.15 -10.53 13.50
N ARG A 69 2.66 -11.68 13.97
CA ARG A 69 3.61 -12.52 13.23
C ARG A 69 3.09 -12.63 11.79
N VAL A 70 3.91 -12.23 10.80
CA VAL A 70 3.54 -12.21 9.38
C VAL A 70 2.71 -13.45 9.04
N VAL A 71 1.43 -13.25 8.76
CA VAL A 71 0.56 -14.31 8.24
C VAL A 71 0.87 -14.40 6.77
N ILE A 72 1.90 -15.16 6.41
CA ILE A 72 2.16 -15.52 5.02
C ILE A 72 0.93 -16.31 4.56
N PRO A 73 0.12 -15.82 3.60
CA PRO A 73 -0.91 -16.64 2.98
C PRO A 73 -0.18 -17.84 2.43
N PHE A 74 -0.51 -19.02 2.96
CA PHE A 74 0.21 -20.27 2.73
C PHE A 74 0.71 -20.36 1.29
N HIS A 75 2.00 -20.57 1.11
CA HIS A 75 2.53 -21.04 -0.16
C HIS A 75 1.68 -22.24 -0.57
N SER A 76 0.79 -22.06 -1.54
CA SER A 76 0.18 -23.19 -2.22
C SER A 76 1.34 -23.91 -2.89
N PRO A 77 1.59 -25.19 -2.57
CA PRO A 77 2.63 -25.95 -3.27
C PRO A 77 2.40 -25.84 -4.77
N SER A 78 3.49 -25.84 -5.53
CA SER A 78 3.43 -26.03 -6.98
C SER A 78 2.56 -27.27 -7.28
N PRO A 79 1.81 -27.32 -8.40
CA PRO A 79 1.01 -28.49 -8.75
C PRO A 79 1.80 -29.81 -8.64
N ASP A 80 3.10 -29.77 -8.96
CA ASP A 80 4.00 -30.92 -8.90
C ASP A 80 4.34 -31.36 -7.45
N GLU A 81 4.30 -30.43 -6.49
CA GLU A 81 4.54 -30.71 -5.07
C GLU A 81 3.25 -31.09 -4.32
N ALA A 82 2.09 -30.66 -4.82
CA ALA A 82 0.78 -30.97 -4.25
C ALA A 82 0.42 -32.46 -4.35
N ASP A 83 0.76 -33.10 -5.48
CA ASP A 83 0.53 -34.53 -5.71
C ASP A 83 1.32 -35.44 -4.75
N THR A 84 2.49 -34.97 -4.28
CA THR A 84 3.34 -35.74 -3.37
C THR A 84 2.86 -35.66 -1.91
N GLN A 85 2.14 -34.58 -1.55
CA GLN A 85 1.76 -34.27 -0.17
C GLN A 85 0.25 -34.39 0.11
N GLY A 86 -0.57 -34.69 -0.91
CA GLY A 86 -2.02 -34.86 -0.75
C GLY A 86 -2.75 -33.57 -0.34
N ALA A 87 -2.15 -32.41 -0.58
CA ALA A 87 -2.71 -31.11 -0.25
C ALA A 87 -3.51 -30.55 -1.44
N GLU A 88 -4.71 -30.03 -1.16
CA GLU A 88 -5.60 -29.46 -2.19
C GLU A 88 -5.08 -28.11 -2.69
N PHE A 89 -4.97 -27.97 -4.01
CA PHE A 89 -4.55 -26.73 -4.66
C PHE A 89 -5.64 -25.65 -4.50
N THR A 90 -5.41 -24.72 -3.59
CA THR A 90 -6.26 -23.53 -3.42
C THR A 90 -5.63 -22.37 -4.19
N GLY A 91 -6.01 -22.24 -5.45
CA GLY A 91 -5.48 -21.22 -6.36
C GLY A 91 -5.72 -19.79 -5.88
N SER A 92 -4.76 -19.23 -5.15
CA SER A 92 -4.67 -17.79 -4.89
C SER A 92 -3.65 -17.17 -5.86
N THR A 93 -4.04 -17.05 -7.12
CA THR A 93 -3.29 -16.33 -8.16
C THR A 93 -3.42 -14.81 -7.96
N VAL A 94 -2.85 -14.28 -6.88
CA VAL A 94 -2.45 -12.86 -6.85
C VAL A 94 -0.96 -12.85 -7.08
N THR A 95 -0.60 -12.59 -8.33
CA THR A 95 0.78 -12.51 -8.81
C THR A 95 1.55 -11.47 -7.97
N THR A 96 2.41 -11.94 -7.06
CA THR A 96 3.40 -11.10 -6.39
C THR A 96 4.53 -10.76 -7.36
N GLN A 97 4.23 -10.07 -8.44
CA GLN A 97 5.23 -9.57 -9.38
C GLN A 97 4.75 -8.22 -9.89
N MET A 98 5.13 -7.15 -9.19
CA MET A 98 5.56 -5.86 -9.72
C MET A 98 6.06 -5.02 -8.55
N PHE A 99 7.24 -5.37 -8.03
CA PHE A 99 8.16 -4.38 -7.50
C PHE A 99 9.31 -4.26 -8.50
N TRP A 100 9.63 -3.00 -8.80
CA TRP A 100 10.64 -2.47 -9.72
C TRP A 100 11.87 -3.36 -9.98
#